data_AF-A0A9Q3ENJ4-F1
#
_entry.id   AF-A0A9Q3ENJ4-F1
#
_cell.length_a   1.000
_cell.length_b   1.000
_cell.length_c   1.000
_cell.angle_alpha   90.00
_cell.angle_beta   90.00
_cell.angle_gamma   90.00
#
_symmetry.space_group_name_H-M   'P 1'
#
loop_
_entity.id
_entity.type
_entity.pdbx_description
1 polymer ?
#
loop_
_entity_poly.entity_id
_entity_poly.type
_entity_poly.pdbx_seq_one_letter_code
_entity_poly.pdbx_strand_id
1 'polypeptide(L)'
;MRQDHGKNDWPWWKSERITKWDNNYWRFKMEHAFETSIFNSEKDKPLNWFLKQKDRLSALHQDISDSMINIKVLRKFGGELEHAIKCRCVEPCSTED
;
A
#
# COMPACT_ATOMS: atom_id res chain seq x y z
N MET A 1 -27.63 25.96 5.90
CA MET A 1 -26.75 24.85 6.35
C MET A 1 -25.43 24.80 5.57
N ARG A 2 -24.62 25.88 5.59
CA ARG A 2 -23.24 25.91 5.07
C ARG A 2 -22.31 26.74 5.95
N GLN A 3 -22.62 26.84 7.25
CA GLN A 3 -21.85 27.66 8.21
C GLN A 3 -21.37 26.89 9.46
N ASP A 4 -21.59 25.57 9.54
CA ASP A 4 -21.22 24.77 10.73
C ASP A 4 -19.95 23.91 10.56
N HIS A 5 -19.25 24.00 9.42
CA HIS A 5 -18.05 23.18 9.13
C HIS A 5 -16.82 23.99 8.70
N GLY A 6 -16.78 25.28 9.03
CA GLY A 6 -15.97 26.27 8.33
C GLY A 6 -14.57 26.62 8.87
N LYS A 7 -13.98 25.90 9.84
CA LYS A 7 -12.63 26.26 10.37
C LYS A 7 -11.73 25.10 10.78
N ASN A 8 -11.94 23.90 10.25
CA ASN A 8 -11.06 22.79 10.58
C ASN A 8 -9.92 22.69 9.58
N ASP A 9 -8.70 22.53 10.09
CA ASP A 9 -7.48 22.38 9.32
C ASP A 9 -7.42 20.99 8.65
N TRP A 10 -6.54 20.85 7.64
CA TRP A 10 -6.38 19.59 6.92
C TRP A 10 -6.02 18.40 7.84
N PRO A 11 -5.17 18.55 8.87
CA PRO A 11 -4.96 17.53 9.89
C PRO A 11 -6.23 17.08 10.59
N TRP A 12 -7.11 18.00 11.01
CA TRP A 12 -8.38 17.66 11.63
C TRP A 12 -9.29 16.87 10.69
N TRP A 13 -9.42 17.28 9.42
CA TRP A 13 -10.23 16.52 8.44
C TRP A 13 -9.68 15.12 8.18
N LYS A 14 -8.35 14.96 8.23
CA LYS A 14 -7.68 13.66 8.10
C LYS A 14 -8.02 12.76 9.29
N SER A 15 -7.97 13.29 10.50
CA SER A 15 -8.33 12.58 11.73
C SER A 15 -9.82 12.25 11.79
N GLU A 16 -10.70 13.19 11.48
CA GLU A 16 -12.15 12.98 11.47
C GLU A 16 -12.58 11.91 10.46
N ARG A 17 -11.91 11.86 9.30
CA ARG A 17 -12.11 10.82 8.30
C ARG A 17 -11.67 9.45 8.80
N ILE A 18 -10.59 9.39 9.58
CA ILE A 18 -10.23 8.16 10.27
C ILE A 18 -11.33 7.88 11.29
N THR A 19 -11.54 8.70 12.31
CA THR A 19 -12.55 8.46 13.36
C THR A 19 -13.95 8.04 12.88
N LYS A 20 -14.48 8.61 11.78
CA LYS A 20 -15.81 8.26 11.24
C LYS A 20 -15.85 6.98 10.40
N TRP A 21 -14.78 6.65 9.68
CA TRP A 21 -14.76 5.52 8.74
C TRP A 21 -13.76 4.42 9.12
N ASP A 22 -13.04 4.61 10.21
CA ASP A 22 -12.12 3.68 10.84
C ASP A 22 -12.87 2.61 11.64
N ASN A 23 -13.87 2.06 10.98
CA ASN A 23 -14.59 0.90 11.46
C ASN A 23 -13.65 -0.30 11.32
N ASN A 24 -13.47 -1.08 12.38
CA ASN A 24 -12.72 -2.35 12.33
C ASN A 24 -13.14 -3.23 11.15
N TYR A 25 -14.41 -3.15 10.73
CA TYR A 25 -14.92 -3.80 9.54
C TYR A 25 -14.31 -3.28 8.21
N TRP A 26 -14.10 -1.97 8.08
CA TRP A 26 -13.46 -1.38 6.91
C TRP A 26 -11.98 -1.75 6.84
N ARG A 27 -11.27 -1.69 7.98
CA ARG A 27 -9.88 -2.17 8.09
C ARG A 27 -9.77 -3.63 7.64
N PHE A 28 -10.61 -4.49 8.22
CA PHE A 28 -10.67 -5.91 7.86
C PHE A 28 -10.94 -6.10 6.36
N LYS A 29 -11.87 -5.34 5.77
CA LYS A 29 -12.13 -5.38 4.33
C LYS A 29 -10.93 -4.98 3.49
N MET A 30 -10.20 -3.94 3.87
CA MET A 30 -9.01 -3.49 3.14
C MET A 30 -7.86 -4.48 3.27
N GLU A 31 -7.62 -5.02 4.47
CA GLU A 31 -6.63 -6.07 4.74
C GLU A 31 -6.94 -7.32 3.93
N HIS A 32 -8.17 -7.84 4.02
CA HIS A 32 -8.61 -9.00 3.26
C HIS A 32 -8.51 -8.77 1.74
N ALA A 33 -8.85 -7.57 1.26
CA ALA A 33 -8.74 -7.23 -0.16
C ALA A 33 -7.28 -7.13 -0.64
N PHE A 34 -6.34 -6.76 0.24
CA PHE A 34 -4.90 -6.81 -0.04
C PHE A 34 -4.38 -8.25 0.02
N GLU A 35 -4.82 -9.03 1.01
CA GLU A 35 -4.34 -10.39 1.23
C GLU A 35 -4.71 -11.35 0.10
N THR A 36 -5.96 -11.29 -0.35
CA THR A 36 -6.51 -12.12 -1.43
C THR A 36 -6.10 -11.65 -2.83
N SER A 37 -5.57 -10.44 -2.95
CA SER A 37 -5.11 -9.89 -4.22
C SER A 37 -3.72 -10.41 -4.53
N ILE A 38 -3.67 -11.47 -5.34
CA ILE A 38 -2.44 -11.99 -5.97
C ILE A 38 -2.35 -11.41 -7.37
N PHE A 39 -1.16 -10.97 -7.79
CA PHE A 39 -0.97 -10.42 -9.12
C PHE A 39 -1.12 -11.50 -10.19
N ASN A 40 -1.86 -11.21 -11.26
CA ASN A 40 -1.99 -12.09 -12.41
C ASN A 40 -1.53 -11.36 -13.69
N SER A 41 -0.47 -11.85 -14.33
CA SER A 41 0.13 -11.23 -15.51
C SER A 41 -0.77 -11.19 -16.75
N GLU A 42 -1.75 -12.09 -16.85
CA GLU A 42 -2.68 -12.15 -17.98
C GLU A 42 -3.86 -11.20 -17.80
N LYS A 43 -4.23 -10.91 -16.55
CA LYS A 43 -5.45 -10.13 -16.21
C LYS A 43 -5.14 -8.70 -15.77
N ASP A 44 -4.02 -8.50 -15.08
CA ASP A 44 -3.71 -7.24 -14.41
C ASP A 44 -2.63 -6.45 -15.13
N LYS A 45 -2.84 -5.13 -15.25
CA LYS A 45 -1.77 -4.21 -15.65
C LYS A 45 -0.87 -3.93 -14.44
N PRO A 46 0.45 -4.22 -14.50
CA PRO A 46 1.36 -4.13 -13.35
C PRO A 46 1.27 -2.80 -12.59
N LEU A 47 1.34 -1.68 -13.32
CA LEU A 47 1.32 -0.34 -12.71
C LEU A 47 0.01 -0.06 -11.96
N ASN A 48 -1.13 -0.32 -12.60
CA ASN A 48 -2.44 -0.06 -12.00
C ASN A 48 -2.68 -0.94 -10.78
N TRP A 49 -2.29 -2.21 -10.87
CA TRP A 49 -2.44 -3.15 -9.78
C TRP A 49 -1.54 -2.75 -8.60
N PHE A 50 -0.29 -2.38 -8.86
CA PHE A 50 0.65 -1.91 -7.86
C PHE A 50 0.14 -0.66 -7.14
N LEU A 51 -0.30 0.36 -7.89
CA LEU A 51 -0.84 1.60 -7.31
C LEU A 51 -2.05 1.32 -6.41
N LYS A 52 -2.93 0.40 -6.83
CA LYS A 52 -4.08 -0.02 -6.02
C LYS A 52 -3.68 -0.70 -4.72
N GLN A 53 -2.62 -1.52 -4.72
CA GLN A 53 -2.11 -2.12 -3.47
C GLN A 53 -1.39 -1.11 -2.59
N LYS A 54 -0.62 -0.19 -3.18
CA LYS A 54 0.01 0.92 -2.48
C LYS A 54 -1.04 1.75 -1.74
N ASP A 55 -2.11 2.15 -2.42
CA ASP A 55 -3.17 2.97 -1.83
C ASP A 55 -3.87 2.24 -0.66
N ARG A 56 -4.10 0.93 -0.78
CA ARG A 56 -4.65 0.10 0.31
C ARG A 56 -3.71 0.08 1.52
N LEU A 57 -2.41 -0.14 1.30
CA LEU A 57 -1.42 -0.19 2.37
C LEU A 57 -1.21 1.17 3.03
N SER A 58 -1.16 2.25 2.27
CA SER A 58 -1.08 3.63 2.79
C SER A 58 -2.34 4.04 3.55
N ALA A 59 -3.50 3.46 3.22
CA ALA A 59 -4.74 3.70 3.95
C ALA A 59 -4.81 2.92 5.28
N LEU A 60 -4.19 1.75 5.35
CA LEU A 60 -4.12 0.90 6.56
C LEU A 60 -2.99 1.31 7.51
N HIS A 61 -1.85 1.72 6.97
CA HIS A 61 -0.65 2.06 7.73
C HIS A 61 -0.15 3.44 7.28
N GLN A 62 -0.29 4.45 8.14
CA GLN A 62 0.18 5.81 7.83
C GLN A 62 1.69 5.98 8.00
N ASP A 63 2.31 5.14 8.83
CA ASP A 63 3.73 5.25 9.22
C ASP A 63 4.62 4.20 8.53
N ILE A 64 4.13 3.57 7.46
CA ILE A 64 4.91 2.58 6.71
C ILE A 64 5.79 3.27 5.67
N SER A 65 7.06 2.89 5.60
CA SER A 65 7.98 3.42 4.58
C SER A 65 7.62 2.90 3.19
N ASP A 66 7.91 3.69 2.15
CA ASP A 66 7.69 3.29 0.76
C ASP A 66 8.42 1.99 0.41
N SER A 67 9.63 1.79 0.93
CA SER A 67 10.39 0.55 0.78
C SER A 67 9.62 -0.66 1.34
N MET A 68 9.03 -0.52 2.52
CA MET A 68 8.24 -1.59 3.13
C MET A 68 6.94 -1.87 2.37
N ILE A 69 6.29 -0.83 1.83
CA ILE A 69 5.15 -1.01 0.91
C ILE A 69 5.59 -1.84 -0.29
N ASN A 70 6.69 -1.46 -0.94
CA ASN A 70 7.19 -2.15 -2.13
C ASN A 70 7.46 -3.62 -1.85
N ILE A 71 8.11 -3.95 -0.72
CA ILE A 71 8.36 -5.33 -0.30
C ILE A 71 7.05 -6.11 -0.09
N LYS A 72 6.08 -5.52 0.63
CA LYS A 72 4.78 -6.16 0.86
C LYS A 72 4.04 -6.44 -0.46
N VAL A 73 4.09 -5.51 -1.40
CA VAL A 73 3.46 -5.66 -2.72
C VAL A 73 4.22 -6.69 -3.57
N LEU A 74 5.55 -6.71 -3.54
CA LEU A 74 6.38 -7.69 -4.27
C LEU A 74 6.07 -9.14 -3.85
N ARG A 75 5.86 -9.40 -2.56
CA ARG A 75 5.48 -10.73 -2.06
C ARG A 75 4.18 -11.28 -2.65
N LYS A 76 3.33 -10.40 -3.21
CA LYS A 76 2.06 -10.79 -3.85
C LYS A 76 2.21 -11.13 -5.33
N PHE A 77 3.40 -10.98 -5.91
CA PHE A 77 3.68 -11.37 -7.30
C PHE A 77 3.95 -12.87 -7.49
N GLY A 78 4.14 -13.63 -6.41
CA GLY A 78 4.33 -15.08 -6.48
C GLY A 78 5.69 -15.51 -7.04
N GLY A 79 6.24 -16.58 -6.44
CA GLY A 79 7.38 -17.40 -6.87
C GLY A 79 8.44 -16.74 -7.77
N GLU A 80 8.18 -16.71 -9.08
CA GLU A 80 9.19 -16.39 -10.09
C GLU A 80 9.54 -14.90 -10.18
N LEU A 81 8.58 -13.99 -10.01
CA LEU A 81 8.87 -12.56 -10.20
C LEU A 81 9.58 -11.96 -8.99
N GLU A 82 9.22 -12.38 -7.77
CA GLU A 82 9.93 -11.96 -6.55
C GLU A 82 11.40 -12.40 -6.63
N HIS A 83 11.65 -13.63 -7.08
CA HIS A 83 13.00 -14.15 -7.29
C HIS A 83 13.75 -13.38 -8.37
N ALA A 84 13.13 -13.18 -9.55
CA ALA A 84 13.74 -12.47 -10.67
C ALA A 84 14.09 -11.00 -10.35
N ILE A 85 13.27 -10.31 -9.55
CA ILE A 85 13.52 -8.93 -9.13
C ILE A 85 14.67 -8.90 -8.11
N LYS A 86 14.66 -9.76 -7.09
CA LYS A 86 15.76 -9.84 -6.10
C LYS A 86 17.10 -10.15 -6.76
N CYS A 87 17.14 -11.05 -7.74
CA CYS A 87 18.35 -11.38 -8.49
C CYS A 87 18.87 -10.24 -9.37
N ARG A 88 18.05 -9.23 -9.71
CA ARG A 88 18.46 -8.06 -10.50
C ARG A 88 18.74 -6.82 -9.65
N CYS A 89 18.19 -6.74 -8.45
CA CYS A 89 18.45 -5.68 -7.48
C CYS A 89 19.72 -5.94 -6.64
N VAL A 90 20.74 -6.57 -7.24
CA VAL A 90 22.05 -6.73 -6.60
C VAL A 90 22.57 -5.34 -6.26
N GLU A 91 22.63 -5.01 -4.96
CA GLU A 91 23.46 -3.89 -4.53
C GLU A 91 24.85 -4.09 -5.13
N PRO A 92 25.47 -3.07 -5.74
CA PRO A 92 26.82 -3.23 -6.26
C PRO A 92 27.67 -3.75 -5.10
N CYS A 93 28.17 -4.97 -5.29
CA CYS A 93 29.07 -5.65 -4.37
C CYS A 93 30.06 -4.61 -3.83
N SER A 94 29.99 -4.34 -2.52
CA SER A 94 31.01 -3.58 -1.82
C SER A 94 32.35 -4.22 -2.16
N THR A 95 33.06 -3.58 -3.06
CA THR A 95 34.48 -3.80 -3.30
C THR A 95 35.15 -3.05 -2.17
N GLU A 96 35.18 -3.66 -0.99
CA GLU A 96 36.16 -3.29 0.04
C GLU A 96 37.49 -3.89 -0.43
N ASP A 97 38.34 -3.03 -0.99
CA ASP A 97 39.77 -3.24 -1.17
C ASP A 97 40.52 -3.15 0.18
#